data_AF-A0A7W8JBH3-F1
#
_entry.id   AF-A0A7W8JBH3-F1
#
_cell.length_a   1.000
_cell.length_b   1.000
_cell.length_c   1.000
_cell.angle_alpha   90.00
_cell.angle_beta   90.00
_cell.angle_gamma   90.00
#
_symmetry.space_group_name_H-M   'P 1'
#
loop_
_entity.id
_entity.type
_entity.pdbx_description
1 polymer ?
#
loop_
_entity_poly.entity_id
_entity_poly.type
_entity_poly.pdbx_seq_one_letter_code
_entity_poly.pdbx_strand_id
1 'polypeptide(L)'
;MEVAKWIVALIAVFNFGGYVADAVIPFTAKQHIHNPRWPPHAKFHNGQTMLLGIGLGLYSLFLLFGTGPLTFLHFILAAVAASLYFVAMLLSPIFPGVGWSDPEFTKENGSVLGMHPQLFVGLLVCLILIAACGYAFLKH
;
A
#
# COMPACT_ATOMS: atom_id res chain seq x y z
N MET A 1 6.80 -4.93 -22.22
CA MET A 1 6.07 -4.24 -21.14
C MET A 1 4.91 -5.06 -20.53
N GLU A 2 4.30 -6.02 -21.25
CA GLU A 2 3.14 -6.78 -20.75
C GLU A 2 3.32 -7.44 -19.37
N VAL A 3 4.44 -8.12 -19.11
CA VAL A 3 4.68 -8.73 -17.78
C VAL A 3 4.71 -7.66 -16.68
N ALA A 4 5.39 -6.54 -16.89
CA ALA A 4 5.45 -5.46 -15.90
C ALA A 4 4.08 -4.80 -15.68
N LYS A 5 3.26 -4.65 -16.73
CA LYS A 5 1.88 -4.15 -16.63
C LYS A 5 1.07 -4.99 -15.62
N TRP A 6 1.13 -6.31 -15.73
CA TRP A 6 0.40 -7.20 -14.81
C TRP A 6 0.96 -7.19 -13.39
N ILE A 7 2.28 -7.03 -13.22
CA ILE A 7 2.88 -6.86 -11.90
C ILE A 7 2.35 -5.57 -11.24
N VAL A 8 2.36 -4.43 -11.94
CA VAL A 8 1.82 -3.17 -11.41
C VAL A 8 0.32 -3.29 -11.13
N ALA A 9 -0.45 -3.96 -12.00
CA ALA A 9 -1.87 -4.19 -11.77
C ALA A 9 -2.15 -5.01 -10.49
N LEU A 10 -1.34 -6.04 -10.21
CA LEU A 10 -1.44 -6.81 -8.97
C LEU A 10 -1.22 -5.90 -7.74
N ILE A 11 -0.20 -5.04 -7.77
CA ILE A 11 0.07 -4.10 -6.68
C ILE A 11 -1.04 -3.04 -6.55
N ALA A 12 -1.61 -2.59 -7.67
CA ALA A 12 -2.74 -1.68 -7.67
C ALA A 12 -3.95 -2.29 -6.95
N VAL A 13 -4.26 -3.56 -7.17
CA VAL A 13 -5.29 -4.29 -6.40
C VAL A 13 -4.87 -4.43 -4.93
N PHE A 14 -3.59 -4.66 -4.66
CA PHE A 14 -3.08 -4.79 -3.30
C PHE A 14 -3.23 -3.52 -2.45
N ASN A 15 -3.38 -2.34 -3.06
CA ASN A 15 -3.71 -1.09 -2.34
C ASN A 15 -5.06 -1.13 -1.60
N PHE A 16 -5.94 -2.09 -1.93
CA PHE A 16 -7.20 -2.32 -1.23
C PHE A 16 -6.97 -3.03 0.12
N GLY A 17 -5.76 -3.58 0.33
CA GLY A 17 -5.39 -4.33 1.52
C GLY A 17 -5.55 -3.52 2.81
N GLY A 18 -5.30 -2.22 2.80
CA GLY A 18 -5.54 -1.35 3.95
C GLY A 18 -7.01 -1.34 4.37
N TYR A 19 -7.95 -1.21 3.43
CA TYR A 19 -9.38 -1.29 3.76
C TYR A 19 -9.76 -2.67 4.31
N VAL A 20 -9.25 -3.73 3.69
CA VAL A 20 -9.52 -5.11 4.14
C VAL A 20 -8.97 -5.34 5.55
N ALA A 21 -7.72 -4.96 5.82
CA ALA A 21 -7.09 -5.15 7.12
C ALA A 21 -7.72 -4.25 8.19
N ASP A 22 -7.99 -2.99 7.88
CA ASP A 22 -8.30 -1.99 8.89
C ASP A 22 -9.80 -1.95 9.22
N ALA A 23 -10.67 -2.42 8.32
CA ALA A 23 -12.12 -2.40 8.51
C ALA A 23 -12.80 -3.78 8.44
N VAL A 24 -12.32 -4.70 7.59
CA VAL A 24 -13.05 -5.95 7.30
C VAL A 24 -12.58 -7.11 8.17
N ILE A 25 -11.28 -7.34 8.29
CA ILE A 25 -10.72 -8.47 9.01
C ILE A 25 -10.73 -8.16 10.52
N PRO A 26 -11.55 -8.84 11.36
CA PRO A 26 -11.73 -8.43 12.74
C PRO A 26 -10.45 -8.41 13.58
N PHE A 27 -9.53 -9.34 13.29
CA PHE A 27 -8.26 -9.48 13.99
C PHE A 27 -7.35 -8.26 13.82
N THR A 28 -7.31 -7.66 12.64
CA THR A 28 -6.52 -6.46 12.36
C THR A 28 -7.33 -5.19 12.56
N ALA A 29 -8.64 -5.21 12.28
CA ALA A 29 -9.51 -4.03 12.39
C ALA A 29 -9.65 -3.54 13.84
N LYS A 30 -9.57 -4.43 14.84
CA LYS A 30 -9.53 -4.04 16.27
C LYS A 30 -8.30 -3.20 16.64
N GLN A 31 -7.23 -3.27 15.85
CA GLN A 31 -6.04 -2.44 15.98
C GLN A 31 -6.17 -1.10 15.22
N HIS A 32 -7.25 -0.91 14.45
CA HIS A 32 -7.46 0.23 13.56
C HIS A 32 -8.83 0.88 13.81
N ILE A 33 -9.72 0.95 12.80
CA ILE A 33 -10.97 1.70 12.86
C ILE A 33 -11.90 1.23 13.99
N HIS A 34 -11.81 -0.05 14.38
CA HIS A 34 -12.59 -0.63 15.47
C HIS A 34 -11.91 -0.50 16.85
N ASN A 35 -10.70 0.06 16.94
CA ASN A 35 -10.07 0.30 18.25
C ASN A 35 -10.89 1.34 19.05
N PRO A 36 -11.46 1.01 20.21
CA PRO A 36 -12.21 1.97 21.03
C PRO A 36 -11.31 3.03 21.69
N ARG A 37 -9.99 2.80 21.77
CA ARG A 37 -9.03 3.74 22.39
C ARG A 37 -8.55 4.82 21.43
N TRP A 38 -8.72 4.63 20.12
CA TRP A 38 -8.35 5.64 19.14
C TRP A 38 -9.25 6.87 19.25
N PRO A 39 -8.68 8.09 19.37
CA PRO A 39 -9.49 9.30 19.32
C PRO A 39 -10.19 9.43 17.96
N PRO A 40 -11.31 10.18 17.88
CA PRO A 40 -12.05 10.34 16.63
C PRO A 40 -11.17 10.79 15.45
N HIS A 41 -10.16 11.62 15.69
CA HIS A 41 -9.27 12.12 14.63
C HIS A 41 -8.30 11.05 14.08
N ALA A 42 -7.86 10.09 14.90
CA ALA A 42 -7.06 8.97 14.42
C ALA A 42 -7.88 8.08 13.48
N LYS A 43 -9.16 7.84 13.83
CA LYS A 43 -10.11 7.12 12.97
C LYS A 43 -10.39 7.86 11.67
N PHE A 44 -10.48 9.19 11.69
CA PHE A 44 -10.59 10.00 10.48
C PHE A 44 -9.40 9.78 9.55
N HIS A 45 -8.17 9.88 10.06
CA HIS A 45 -6.98 9.65 9.24
C HIS A 45 -6.88 8.20 8.73
N ASN A 46 -7.30 7.21 9.52
CA ASN A 46 -7.36 5.83 9.05
C ASN A 46 -8.41 5.63 7.94
N GLY A 47 -9.60 6.22 8.09
CA GLY A 47 -10.61 6.28 7.03
C GLY A 47 -10.08 6.94 5.76
N GLN A 48 -9.38 8.06 5.92
CA GLN A 48 -8.71 8.78 4.83
C GLN A 48 -7.67 7.91 4.12
N THR A 49 -6.81 7.19 4.85
CA THR A 49 -5.78 6.33 4.22
C THR A 49 -6.35 5.08 3.57
N MET A 50 -7.38 4.45 4.14
CA MET A 50 -8.09 3.34 3.50
C MET A 50 -8.65 3.76 2.12
N LEU A 51 -9.35 4.89 2.08
CA LEU A 51 -9.93 5.43 0.85
C LEU A 51 -8.86 5.91 -0.14
N LEU A 52 -7.76 6.48 0.37
CA LEU A 52 -6.63 6.88 -0.46
C LEU A 52 -5.98 5.67 -1.15
N GLY A 53 -5.79 4.55 -0.43
CA GLY A 53 -5.31 3.29 -1.01
C GLY A 53 -6.21 2.82 -2.15
N ILE A 54 -7.52 2.71 -1.91
CA ILE A 54 -8.50 2.35 -2.95
C ILE A 54 -8.40 3.29 -4.16
N GLY A 55 -8.38 4.60 -3.91
CA GLY A 55 -8.29 5.61 -4.97
C GLY A 55 -7.01 5.49 -5.82
N LEU A 56 -5.86 5.32 -5.17
CA LEU A 56 -4.56 5.14 -5.85
C LEU A 56 -4.50 3.83 -6.65
N GLY A 57 -5.05 2.74 -6.10
CA GLY A 57 -5.18 1.47 -6.80
C GLY A 57 -6.06 1.58 -8.04
N LEU A 58 -7.25 2.16 -7.91
CA LEU A 58 -8.16 2.40 -9.04
C LEU A 58 -7.54 3.32 -10.10
N TYR A 59 -6.86 4.39 -9.68
CA TYR A 59 -6.19 5.31 -10.59
C TYR A 59 -5.05 4.62 -11.36
N SER A 60 -4.26 3.77 -10.69
CA SER A 60 -3.24 2.96 -11.33
C SER A 60 -3.84 1.99 -12.37
N LEU A 61 -4.93 1.29 -12.02
CA LEU A 61 -5.64 0.41 -12.96
C LEU A 61 -6.20 1.19 -14.17
N PHE A 62 -6.76 2.37 -13.94
CA PHE A 62 -7.24 3.24 -15.01
C PHE A 62 -6.10 3.63 -15.98
N LEU A 63 -4.92 3.98 -15.47
CA LEU A 63 -3.75 4.28 -16.30
C LEU A 63 -3.22 3.07 -17.08
N LEU A 64 -3.35 1.85 -16.54
CA LEU A 64 -2.88 0.62 -17.21
C LEU A 64 -3.85 0.08 -18.27
N PHE A 65 -5.15 0.29 -18.10
CA PHE A 65 -6.19 -0.39 -18.88
C PHE A 65 -7.22 0.54 -19.53
N GLY A 66 -7.34 1.79 -19.08
CA GLY A 66 -8.43 2.69 -19.46
C GLY A 66 -8.07 3.80 -20.46
N THR A 67 -6.78 4.05 -20.73
CA THR A 67 -6.32 5.21 -21.51
C THR A 67 -5.98 4.91 -22.99
N GLY A 68 -6.28 3.70 -23.48
CA GLY A 68 -5.90 3.25 -24.83
C GLY A 68 -4.58 2.47 -24.84
N PRO A 69 -3.78 2.52 -25.93
CA PRO A 69 -2.49 1.83 -25.97
C PRO A 69 -1.56 2.29 -24.84
N LEU A 70 -1.02 1.34 -24.09
CA LEU A 70 -0.16 1.62 -22.94
C LEU A 70 1.18 2.21 -23.39
N THR A 71 1.40 3.50 -23.15
CA THR A 71 2.70 4.14 -23.32
C THR A 71 3.56 3.96 -22.07
N PHE A 72 4.88 4.12 -22.21
CA PHE A 72 5.79 4.05 -21.07
C PHE A 72 5.51 5.11 -20.00
N LEU A 73 5.11 6.33 -20.41
CA LEU A 73 4.72 7.37 -19.47
C LEU A 73 3.51 6.93 -18.64
N HIS A 74 2.45 6.40 -19.27
CA HIS A 74 1.28 5.90 -18.55
C HIS A 74 1.65 4.74 -17.60
N PHE A 75 2.53 3.84 -18.05
CA PHE A 75 3.05 2.77 -17.22
C PHE A 75 3.79 3.29 -15.97
N ILE A 76 4.70 4.26 -16.13
CA ILE A 76 5.43 4.85 -14.99
C ILE A 76 4.48 5.58 -14.05
N LEU A 77 3.52 6.36 -14.57
CA LEU A 77 2.51 7.02 -13.75
C LEU A 77 1.65 6.01 -12.98
N ALA A 78 1.30 4.88 -13.60
CA ALA A 78 0.57 3.81 -12.93
C ALA A 78 1.40 3.16 -11.82
N ALA A 79 2.70 2.93 -12.05
CA ALA A 79 3.61 2.39 -11.05
C ALA A 79 3.81 3.37 -9.87
N VAL A 80 3.91 4.67 -10.14
CA VAL A 80 3.96 5.72 -9.11
C VAL A 80 2.67 5.75 -8.31
N ALA A 81 1.50 5.73 -8.97
CA ALA A 81 0.22 5.68 -8.28
C ALA A 81 0.10 4.44 -7.38
N ALA A 82 0.49 3.27 -7.88
CA ALA A 82 0.46 2.02 -7.12
C ALA A 82 1.45 1.98 -5.94
N SER A 83 2.54 2.77 -5.99
CA SER A 83 3.59 2.80 -4.97
C SER A 83 3.33 3.80 -3.85
N LEU A 84 2.65 4.91 -4.15
CA LEU A 84 2.67 6.11 -3.31
C LEU A 84 2.17 5.86 -1.89
N TYR A 85 1.13 5.02 -1.74
CA TYR A 85 0.64 4.61 -0.42
C TYR A 85 1.72 3.88 0.39
N PHE A 86 2.37 2.87 -0.20
CA PHE A 86 3.39 2.07 0.48
C PHE A 86 4.64 2.88 0.80
N VAL A 87 5.06 3.78 -0.10
CA VAL A 87 6.19 4.69 0.15
C VAL A 87 5.85 5.63 1.31
N ALA A 88 4.67 6.26 1.30
CA ALA A 88 4.25 7.13 2.41
C ALA A 88 4.16 6.38 3.74
N MET A 89 3.64 5.15 3.71
CA MET A 89 3.59 4.26 4.88
C MET A 89 5.00 3.94 5.42
N LEU A 90 5.95 3.60 4.54
CA LEU A 90 7.34 3.31 4.90
C LEU A 90 8.07 4.51 5.50
N LEU A 91 7.74 5.72 5.04
CA LEU A 91 8.34 6.96 5.51
C LEU A 91 7.67 7.54 6.76
N SER A 92 6.48 7.06 7.13
CA SER A 92 5.73 7.59 8.28
C SER A 92 6.49 7.56 9.62
N PRO A 93 7.36 6.58 9.93
CA PRO A 93 8.13 6.58 11.19
C PRO A 93 9.19 7.69 11.31
N ILE A 94 9.44 8.48 10.25
CA ILE A 94 10.31 9.67 10.33
C ILE A 94 9.68 10.74 11.24
N PHE A 95 8.35 10.74 11.38
CA PHE A 95 7.65 11.67 12.23
C PHE A 95 7.64 11.21 13.69
N PRO A 96 7.86 12.12 14.66
CA PRO A 96 7.95 11.76 16.07
C PRO A 96 6.63 11.19 16.58
N GLY A 97 6.71 10.11 17.36
CA GLY A 97 5.55 9.45 17.97
C GLY A 97 4.78 8.49 17.04
N VAL A 98 5.23 8.31 15.79
CA VAL A 98 4.64 7.32 14.89
C VAL A 98 5.24 5.94 15.15
N GLY A 99 4.37 4.93 15.25
CA GLY A 99 4.75 3.52 15.37
C GLY A 99 3.98 2.65 14.38
N TRP A 100 4.49 1.44 14.14
CA TRP A 100 3.84 0.45 13.27
C TRP A 100 2.56 -0.14 13.87
N SER A 101 2.44 -0.08 15.18
CA SER A 101 1.29 -0.55 15.95
C SER A 101 1.30 0.11 17.33
N ASP A 102 0.14 0.22 17.96
CA ASP A 102 0.05 0.64 19.35
C ASP A 102 0.78 -0.36 20.29
N PRO A 103 1.38 0.10 21.41
CA PRO A 103 2.09 -0.77 22.35
C PRO A 103 1.29 -1.98 22.84
N GLU A 104 -0.03 -1.82 22.95
CA GLU A 104 -0.96 -2.87 23.39
C GLU A 104 -1.04 -4.08 22.45
N PHE A 105 -0.73 -3.92 21.17
CA PHE A 105 -0.79 -5.00 20.17
C PHE A 105 0.57 -5.62 19.83
N THR A 106 1.66 -5.11 20.39
CA THR A 106 3.03 -5.57 20.06
C THR A 106 3.26 -7.07 20.22
N LYS A 107 2.59 -7.71 21.19
CA LYS A 107 2.66 -9.17 21.41
C LYS A 107 1.79 -9.98 20.44
N GLU A 108 0.75 -9.37 19.91
CA GLU A 108 -0.16 -9.99 18.94
C GLU A 108 0.39 -9.90 17.52
N ASN A 109 1.20 -8.87 17.28
CA ASN A 109 1.85 -8.63 16.01
C ASN A 109 2.99 -9.64 15.85
N GLY A 110 2.72 -10.70 15.09
CA GLY A 110 3.75 -11.65 14.67
C GLY A 110 4.88 -10.94 13.92
N SER A 111 5.95 -11.67 13.58
CA SER A 111 7.06 -11.13 12.81
C SER A 111 7.28 -11.92 11.52
N VAL A 112 7.74 -11.23 10.49
CA VAL A 112 8.17 -11.85 9.22
C VAL A 112 9.63 -11.50 9.03
N LEU A 113 10.51 -12.51 9.05
CA LEU A 113 11.96 -12.32 8.99
C LEU A 113 12.49 -11.32 10.05
N GLY A 114 11.90 -11.32 11.25
CA GLY A 114 12.26 -10.39 12.32
C GLY A 114 11.74 -8.94 12.15
N MET A 115 10.95 -8.66 11.11
CA MET A 115 10.35 -7.35 10.87
C MET A 115 8.87 -7.32 11.23
N HIS A 116 8.35 -6.13 11.52
CA HIS A 116 6.90 -5.90 11.60
C HIS A 116 6.24 -6.26 10.25
N PRO A 117 5.07 -6.93 10.22
CA PRO A 117 4.44 -7.36 8.97
C PRO A 117 4.21 -6.21 7.98
N GLN A 118 3.76 -5.05 8.47
CA GLN A 118 3.55 -3.85 7.65
C GLN A 118 4.83 -3.35 6.98
N LEU A 119 5.96 -3.38 7.70
CA LEU A 119 7.27 -2.99 7.17
C LEU A 119 7.73 -3.97 6.09
N PHE A 120 7.65 -5.28 6.37
CA PHE A 120 8.02 -6.31 5.41
C PHE A 120 7.21 -6.18 4.11
N VAL A 121 5.90 -6.04 4.23
CA VAL A 121 4.99 -5.89 3.08
C VAL A 121 5.31 -4.63 2.29
N GLY A 122 5.49 -3.48 2.95
CA GLY A 122 5.86 -2.23 2.28
C GLY A 122 7.15 -2.36 1.49
N LEU A 123 8.20 -2.93 2.09
CA LEU A 123 9.49 -3.15 1.43
C LEU A 123 9.37 -4.11 0.24
N LEU A 124 8.65 -5.22 0.40
CA LEU A 124 8.45 -6.22 -0.64
C LEU A 124 7.70 -5.62 -1.84
N VAL A 125 6.62 -4.88 -1.60
CA VAL A 125 5.84 -4.22 -2.65
C VAL A 125 6.69 -3.19 -3.40
N CYS A 126 7.43 -2.35 -2.69
CA CYS A 126 8.33 -1.39 -3.32
C CYS A 126 9.42 -2.07 -4.17
N LEU A 127 10.01 -3.16 -3.68
CA LEU A 127 11.01 -3.93 -4.44
C LEU A 127 10.42 -4.53 -5.72
N ILE A 128 9.22 -5.12 -5.65
CA ILE A 128 8.52 -5.68 -6.81
C ILE A 128 8.24 -4.60 -7.85
N LEU A 129 7.79 -3.40 -7.41
CA LEU A 129 7.54 -2.28 -8.32
C LEU A 129 8.82 -1.75 -8.96
N ILE A 130 9.92 -1.65 -8.22
CA ILE A 130 11.23 -1.27 -8.77
C ILE A 130 11.66 -2.28 -9.84
N ALA A 131 11.52 -3.58 -9.56
CA ALA A 131 11.84 -4.63 -10.54
C ALA A 131 10.94 -4.56 -11.79
N ALA A 132 9.64 -4.29 -11.63
CA ALA A 132 8.72 -4.10 -12.75
C ALA A 132 9.10 -2.89 -13.61
N CYS A 133 9.45 -1.76 -12.98
CA CYS A 133 9.93 -0.57 -13.67
C CYS A 133 11.25 -0.82 -14.39
N GLY A 134 12.21 -1.49 -13.75
CA GLY A 134 13.48 -1.87 -14.37
C GLY A 134 13.28 -2.79 -15.58
N TYR A 135 12.41 -3.80 -15.45
CA TYR A 135 12.07 -4.68 -16.58
C TYR A 135 11.39 -3.93 -17.72
N ALA A 136 10.44 -3.03 -17.41
CA ALA A 136 9.77 -2.22 -18.42
C ALA A 136 10.75 -1.31 -19.15
N PHE A 137 11.67 -0.66 -18.44
CA PHE A 137 12.71 0.20 -19.00
C PHE A 137 13.64 -0.55 -19.95
N LEU A 138 14.08 -1.76 -19.59
CA LEU A 138 14.93 -2.60 -20.44
C LEU A 138 14.23 -3.16 -21.69
N LYS A 139 12.90 -3.06 -21.75
CA LYS A 139 12.05 -3.62 -22.83
C LYS A 139 11.30 -2.54 -23.60
N HIS A 140 11.55 -1.27 -23.31
CA HIS A 140 11.00 -0.11 -23.97
C HIS A 140 11.98 0.38 -25.04
#